data_AF-A0A3C1JYK4-F1
#
_entry.id   AF-A0A3C1JYK4-F1
#
_cell.length_a   1.000
_cell.length_b   1.000
_cell.length_c   1.000
_cell.angle_alpha   90.00
_cell.angle_beta   90.00
_cell.angle_gamma   90.00
#
_symmetry.space_group_name_H-M   'P 1'
#
loop_
_entity.id
_entity.type
_entity.pdbx_description
1 polymer ?
#
loop_
_entity_poly.entity_id
_entity_poly.type
_entity_poly.pdbx_seq_one_letter_code
_entity_poly.pdbx_strand_id
1 'polypeptide(L)'
;MKEKTENIEFIEEKKDKKEHRKGSVKDILDGSILTNDWVVRQLPYIVFLVILAFIYIGNRYHAEKIVRTNITMQKEINDLRAEAITTSAELMFISKQSEVIKRIKKNGLDLEESVVPPKKIIIK
;
A
#
# COMPACT_ATOMS: atom_id res chain seq x y z
N MET A 1 12.54 62.88 -74.00
CA MET A 1 11.52 62.23 -73.15
C MET A 1 12.27 61.21 -72.29
N LYS A 2 12.63 61.48 -71.01
CA LYS A 2 11.78 61.37 -69.79
C LYS A 2 10.83 60.16 -69.93
N GLU A 3 10.93 59.11 -69.11
CA GLU A 3 10.80 59.10 -67.65
C GLU A 3 11.64 58.04 -66.92
N LYS A 4 11.78 58.29 -65.62
CA LYS A 4 12.53 57.58 -64.58
C LYS A 4 11.60 56.58 -63.85
N THR A 5 12.20 55.85 -62.89
CA THR A 5 11.63 55.33 -61.62
C THR A 5 10.89 53.98 -61.67
N GLU A 6 11.14 52.95 -60.83
CA GLU A 6 11.97 52.74 -59.62
C GLU A 6 12.51 51.29 -59.59
N ASN A 7 13.73 51.11 -59.06
CA ASN A 7 14.24 49.78 -58.69
C ASN A 7 13.57 49.35 -57.39
N ILE A 8 12.86 48.23 -57.43
CA ILE A 8 12.34 47.56 -56.23
C ILE A 8 13.40 46.52 -55.85
N GLU A 9 14.29 46.88 -54.94
CA GLU A 9 15.24 45.93 -54.35
C GLU A 9 14.45 44.89 -53.54
N PHE A 10 14.53 43.64 -53.97
CA PHE A 10 14.13 42.50 -53.15
C PHE A 10 15.06 42.45 -51.93
N ILE A 11 14.54 42.87 -50.78
CA ILE A 11 15.19 42.60 -49.50
C ILE A 11 15.03 41.10 -49.27
N GLU A 12 16.09 40.34 -49.52
CA GLU A 12 16.22 38.99 -49.01
C GLU A 12 16.09 39.05 -47.49
N GLU A 13 14.98 38.53 -46.98
CA GLU A 13 14.72 38.36 -45.56
C GLU A 13 15.80 37.40 -45.02
N LYS A 14 16.85 37.99 -44.44
CA LYS A 14 17.90 37.24 -43.76
C LYS A 14 17.25 36.38 -42.69
N LYS A 15 17.24 35.06 -42.93
CA LYS A 15 16.97 34.06 -41.90
C LYS A 15 17.98 34.26 -40.77
N ASP A 16 17.55 34.94 -39.73
CA ASP A 16 18.30 35.07 -38.48
C ASP A 16 18.59 33.67 -37.94
N LYS A 17 19.87 33.31 -37.98
CA LYS A 17 20.40 32.16 -37.24
C LYS A 17 20.25 32.45 -35.76
N LYS A 18 19.17 31.99 -35.15
CA LYS A 18 18.99 32.08 -33.70
C LYS A 18 19.92 31.09 -33.02
N GLU A 19 20.88 31.68 -32.30
CA GLU A 19 21.89 31.02 -31.48
C GLU A 19 21.27 30.05 -30.47
N HIS A 20 22.02 28.98 -30.16
CA HIS A 20 21.72 28.01 -29.11
C HIS A 20 21.68 28.68 -27.72
N ARG A 21 20.54 29.26 -27.34
CA ARG A 21 20.30 29.67 -25.95
C ARG A 21 19.97 28.44 -25.12
N LYS A 22 20.86 28.14 -24.17
CA LYS A 22 20.69 27.11 -23.15
C LYS A 22 19.33 27.31 -22.46
N GLY A 23 18.47 26.29 -22.53
CA GLY A 23 17.07 26.36 -22.14
C GLY A 23 16.87 26.91 -20.73
N SER A 24 16.05 27.94 -20.63
CA SER A 24 15.69 28.59 -19.38
C SER A 24 14.42 27.95 -18.81
N VAL A 25 14.26 27.95 -17.48
CA VAL A 25 13.03 27.44 -16.82
C VAL A 25 11.77 28.14 -17.35
N LYS A 26 11.91 29.37 -17.89
CA LYS A 26 10.84 30.10 -18.57
C LYS A 26 10.32 29.39 -19.83
N ASP A 27 11.18 28.71 -20.57
CA ASP A 27 10.80 28.00 -21.80
C ASP A 27 10.02 26.70 -21.49
N ILE A 28 10.24 26.13 -20.30
CA ILE A 28 9.45 25.01 -19.77
C ILE A 28 8.05 25.50 -19.36
N LEU A 29 7.97 26.67 -18.70
CA LEU A 29 6.71 27.23 -18.21
C LEU A 29 5.82 27.80 -19.32
N ASP A 30 6.43 28.39 -20.36
CA ASP A 30 5.72 29.00 -21.50
C ASP A 30 5.34 27.98 -22.59
N GLY A 31 5.69 26.69 -22.40
CA GLY A 31 5.30 25.61 -23.30
C GLY A 31 6.00 25.61 -24.66
N SER A 32 6.94 26.54 -24.91
CA SER A 32 7.75 26.62 -26.13
C SER A 32 8.66 25.40 -26.33
N ILE A 33 8.89 24.61 -25.29
CA ILE A 33 9.57 23.30 -25.41
C ILE A 33 8.68 22.26 -26.12
N LEU A 34 7.36 22.31 -25.95
CA LEU A 34 6.44 21.36 -26.58
C LEU A 34 6.29 21.59 -28.09
N THR A 35 6.59 22.79 -28.59
CA THR A 35 6.57 23.13 -30.02
C THR A 35 7.87 22.79 -30.75
N ASN A 36 8.91 22.31 -30.07
CA ASN A 36 10.11 21.80 -30.73
C ASN A 36 9.80 20.49 -31.48
N ASP A 37 10.12 20.43 -32.77
CA ASP A 37 9.89 19.26 -33.63
C ASP A 37 10.41 17.93 -33.04
N TRP A 38 11.54 17.99 -32.32
CA TRP A 38 12.12 16.83 -31.63
C TRP A 38 11.24 16.33 -30.46
N VAL A 39 10.68 17.26 -29.68
CA VAL A 39 9.79 16.92 -28.54
C VAL A 39 8.45 16.45 -29.05
N VAL A 40 7.89 17.09 -30.09
CA VAL A 40 6.63 16.69 -30.73
C VAL A 40 6.70 15.23 -31.20
N ARG A 41 7.81 14.82 -31.81
CA ARG A 41 8.02 13.44 -32.26
C ARG A 41 8.06 12.42 -31.10
N GLN A 42 8.47 12.86 -29.91
CA GLN A 42 8.60 12.02 -28.72
C GLN A 42 7.40 12.11 -27.76
N LEU A 43 6.40 12.97 -28.04
CA LEU A 43 5.15 13.05 -27.29
C LEU A 43 4.48 11.69 -27.00
N PRO A 44 4.34 10.74 -27.95
CA PRO A 44 3.73 9.44 -27.65
C PRO A 44 4.50 8.66 -26.57
N TYR A 45 5.83 8.79 -26.53
CA TYR A 45 6.66 8.18 -25.49
C TYR A 45 6.50 8.87 -24.13
N ILE A 46 6.39 10.20 -24.10
CA ILE A 46 6.12 10.95 -22.86
C ILE A 46 4.76 10.55 -22.28
N VAL A 47 3.72 10.47 -23.12
CA VAL A 47 2.40 10.01 -22.70
C VAL A 47 2.44 8.59 -22.15
N PHE A 48 3.20 7.70 -22.79
CA PHE A 48 3.42 6.35 -22.27
C PHE A 48 4.04 6.35 -20.86
N LEU A 49 5.06 7.18 -20.62
CA LEU A 49 5.68 7.32 -19.29
C LEU A 49 4.70 7.88 -18.25
N VAL A 50 3.87 8.84 -18.64
CA VAL A 50 2.84 9.40 -17.75
C VAL A 50 1.80 8.34 -17.38
N ILE A 51 1.35 7.52 -18.33
CA ILE A 51 0.47 6.38 -18.05
C ILE A 51 1.14 5.40 -17.09
N LEU A 52 2.41 5.08 -17.30
CA LEU A 52 3.17 4.20 -16.41
C LEU A 52 3.28 4.80 -15.00
N ALA A 53 3.47 6.12 -14.88
CA ALA A 53 3.50 6.81 -13.61
C ALA A 53 2.14 6.72 -12.89
N PHE A 54 1.02 6.88 -13.60
CA PHE A 54 -0.31 6.68 -13.01
C PHE A 54 -0.52 5.24 -12.52
N ILE A 55 -0.12 4.25 -13.31
CA ILE A 55 -0.19 2.83 -12.91
C ILE A 55 0.66 2.60 -11.65
N TYR A 56 1.87 3.17 -11.60
CA TYR A 56 2.76 3.07 -10.46
C TYR A 56 2.17 3.68 -9.19
N ILE A 57 1.60 4.88 -9.29
CA ILE A 57 0.92 5.55 -8.17
C ILE A 57 -0.26 4.69 -7.68
N GLY A 58 -1.09 4.18 -8.60
CA GLY A 58 -2.20 3.31 -8.26
C GLY A 58 -1.76 2.03 -7.54
N ASN A 59 -0.72 1.36 -8.04
CA ASN A 59 -0.15 0.17 -7.43
C ASN A 59 0.43 0.49 -6.03
N ARG A 60 1.09 1.64 -5.88
CA ARG A 60 1.64 2.09 -4.60
C ARG A 60 0.53 2.25 -3.55
N TYR A 61 -0.56 2.94 -3.87
CA TYR A 61 -1.70 3.10 -2.95
C TYR A 61 -2.35 1.75 -2.59
N HIS A 62 -2.45 0.84 -3.56
CA HIS A 62 -2.98 -0.49 -3.31
C HIS A 62 -2.11 -1.29 -2.34
N ALA A 63 -0.79 -1.29 -2.55
CA ALA A 63 0.16 -1.95 -1.67
C ALA A 63 0.12 -1.36 -0.25
N GLU A 64 0.07 -0.04 -0.09
CA GLU A 64 -0.04 0.61 1.21
C GLU A 64 -1.31 0.22 1.97
N LYS A 65 -2.45 0.12 1.25
CA LYS A 65 -3.70 -0.35 1.85
C LYS A 65 -3.58 -1.79 2.34
N ILE A 66 -3.03 -2.68 1.52
CA ILE A 66 -2.83 -4.10 1.89
C ILE A 66 -1.92 -4.22 3.12
N VAL A 67 -0.82 -3.48 3.16
CA VAL A 67 0.11 -3.52 4.30
C VAL A 67 -0.58 -3.09 5.59
N ARG A 68 -1.36 -2.00 5.56
CA ARG A 68 -2.13 -1.55 6.74
C ARG A 68 -3.13 -2.60 7.20
N THR A 69 -3.86 -3.20 6.27
CA THR A 69 -4.83 -4.25 6.58
C THR A 69 -4.15 -5.49 7.20
N ASN A 70 -3.00 -5.91 6.67
CA ASN A 70 -2.23 -7.02 7.23
C ASN A 70 -1.80 -6.75 8.68
N ILE A 71 -1.35 -5.53 8.99
CA ILE A 71 -0.97 -5.16 10.36
C ILE A 71 -2.15 -5.30 11.31
N THR A 72 -3.32 -4.78 10.93
CA THR A 72 -4.54 -4.89 11.76
C THR A 72 -4.97 -6.34 11.93
N MET A 73 -5.01 -7.11 10.85
CA MET A 73 -5.38 -8.54 10.89
C MET A 73 -4.41 -9.34 11.76
N GLN A 74 -3.10 -9.08 11.66
CA GLN A 74 -2.11 -9.77 12.48
C GLN A 74 -2.26 -9.45 13.96
N LYS A 75 -2.62 -8.20 14.28
CA LYS A 75 -2.94 -7.80 15.65
C LYS A 75 -4.17 -8.55 16.17
N GLU A 76 -5.24 -8.60 15.38
CA GLU A 76 -6.47 -9.32 15.73
C GLU A 76 -6.22 -10.81 15.98
N ILE A 77 -5.41 -11.48 15.14
CA ILE A 77 -4.99 -12.87 15.35
C ILE A 77 -4.25 -13.03 16.69
N ASN A 78 -3.35 -12.11 17.02
CA ASN A 78 -2.61 -12.17 18.27
C ASN A 78 -3.51 -11.97 19.49
N ASP A 79 -4.44 -11.02 19.40
CA ASP A 79 -5.42 -10.73 20.47
C ASP A 79 -6.34 -11.94 20.69
N LEU A 80 -6.91 -12.52 19.63
CA LEU A 80 -7.72 -13.75 19.70
C LEU A 80 -6.95 -14.94 20.26
N ARG A 81 -5.67 -15.08 19.91
CA ARG A 81 -4.82 -16.14 20.45
C ARG A 81 -4.59 -15.95 21.95
N ALA A 82 -4.34 -14.73 22.39
CA ALA A 82 -4.17 -14.41 23.80
C ALA A 82 -5.45 -14.69 24.59
N GLU A 83 -6.61 -14.33 24.04
CA GLU A 83 -7.92 -14.63 24.61
C GLU A 83 -8.15 -16.14 24.72
N ALA A 84 -7.92 -16.89 23.64
CA ALA A 84 -8.08 -18.34 23.64
C ALA A 84 -7.20 -19.04 24.68
N ILE A 85 -5.94 -18.62 24.82
CA ILE A 85 -5.03 -19.14 25.85
C ILE A 85 -5.55 -18.80 27.25
N THR A 86 -5.97 -17.57 27.47
CA THR A 86 -6.46 -17.10 28.78
C THR A 86 -7.72 -17.86 29.19
N THR A 87 -8.70 -17.96 28.31
CA THR A 87 -9.95 -18.70 28.54
C THR A 87 -9.68 -20.18 28.78
N SER A 88 -8.77 -20.78 28.01
CA SER A 88 -8.37 -22.18 28.21
C SER A 88 -7.68 -22.40 29.56
N ALA A 89 -6.82 -21.46 29.97
CA ALA A 89 -6.14 -21.50 31.27
C ALA A 89 -7.13 -21.33 32.43
N GLU A 90 -8.10 -20.44 32.29
CA GLU A 90 -9.19 -20.28 33.27
C GLU A 90 -10.01 -21.57 33.38
N LEU A 91 -10.40 -22.16 32.25
CA LEU A 91 -11.10 -23.45 32.24
C LEU A 91 -10.28 -24.54 32.93
N MET A 92 -8.99 -24.65 32.62
CA MET A 92 -8.10 -25.62 33.25
C MET A 92 -7.97 -25.38 34.76
N PHE A 93 -7.92 -24.13 35.20
CA PHE A 93 -7.88 -23.78 36.62
C PHE A 93 -9.17 -24.18 37.33
N ILE A 94 -10.34 -23.87 36.77
CA ILE A 94 -11.62 -24.20 37.40
C ILE A 94 -11.93 -25.71 37.36
N SER A 95 -11.45 -26.42 36.33
CA SER A 95 -11.56 -27.87 36.21
C SER A 95 -10.54 -28.62 37.05
N LYS A 96 -9.57 -27.92 37.68
CA LYS A 96 -8.58 -28.54 38.54
C LYS A 96 -9.27 -29.21 39.73
N GLN A 97 -8.93 -30.46 39.98
CA GLN A 97 -9.53 -31.27 41.04
C GLN A 97 -9.51 -30.57 42.41
N SER A 98 -8.40 -29.91 42.76
CA SER A 98 -8.30 -29.13 43.99
C SER A 98 -9.28 -27.95 44.06
N GLU A 99 -9.53 -27.26 42.95
CA GLU A 99 -10.51 -26.16 42.87
C GLU A 99 -11.94 -26.68 42.92
N VAL A 100 -12.21 -27.81 42.26
CA VAL A 100 -13.51 -28.50 42.33
C VAL A 100 -13.82 -28.91 43.78
N ILE A 101 -12.87 -29.52 44.49
CA ILE A 101 -13.04 -29.90 45.91
C ILE A 101 -13.28 -28.67 46.79
N LYS A 102 -12.53 -27.58 46.58
CA LYS A 102 -12.77 -26.31 47.30
C LYS A 102 -14.18 -25.79 47.06
N ARG A 103 -14.69 -25.86 45.83
CA ARG A 103 -16.06 -25.43 45.48
C ARG A 103 -17.12 -26.33 46.11
N ILE A 104 -16.93 -27.65 46.09
CA ILE A 104 -17.82 -28.63 46.74
C ILE A 104 -17.94 -28.32 48.24
N LYS A 105 -16.81 -28.13 48.94
CA LYS A 105 -16.77 -27.76 50.35
C LYS A 105 -17.45 -26.42 50.63
N LYS A 106 -17.19 -25.41 49.80
CA LYS A 106 -17.83 -24.09 49.90
C LYS A 106 -19.35 -24.17 49.74
N ASN A 107 -19.83 -25.05 48.86
CA ASN A 107 -21.25 -25.23 48.59
C ASN A 107 -21.95 -26.20 49.57
N GLY A 108 -21.25 -26.72 50.58
CA GLY A 108 -21.82 -27.61 51.60
C GLY A 108 -22.21 -28.99 51.07
N LEU A 109 -21.63 -29.44 49.95
CA LEU A 109 -21.87 -30.75 49.39
C LEU A 109 -20.95 -31.78 50.09
N ASP A 110 -21.54 -32.84 50.62
CA ASP A 110 -20.84 -33.91 51.34
C ASP A 110 -20.26 -34.95 50.35
N LEU A 111 -19.32 -34.49 49.51
CA LEU A 111 -18.66 -35.30 48.49
C LEU A 111 -17.16 -35.37 48.77
N GLU A 112 -16.62 -36.59 48.86
CA GLU A 112 -15.21 -36.86 49.10
C GLU A 112 -14.50 -37.40 47.85
N GLU A 113 -13.20 -37.15 47.76
CA GLU A 113 -12.38 -37.63 46.64
C GLU A 113 -12.17 -39.15 46.74
N SER A 114 -12.37 -39.87 45.62
CA SER A 114 -12.06 -41.30 45.56
C SER A 114 -10.56 -41.52 45.61
N VAL A 115 -10.05 -41.97 46.75
CA VAL A 115 -8.66 -42.39 46.97
C VAL A 115 -8.34 -43.76 46.34
N VAL A 116 -9.36 -44.51 45.92
CA VAL A 116 -9.20 -45.85 45.34
C VAL A 116 -9.16 -45.73 43.81
N PRO A 117 -8.14 -46.31 43.14
CA PRO A 117 -8.03 -46.26 41.68
C PRO A 117 -9.13 -47.08 40.99
N PRO A 118 -9.56 -46.68 39.77
CA PRO A 118 -10.62 -47.38 39.04
C PRO A 118 -10.17 -48.78 38.59
N LYS A 119 -11.06 -49.77 38.73
CA LYS A 119 -10.81 -51.15 38.28
C LYS A 119 -11.24 -51.32 36.84
N LYS A 120 -10.35 -51.84 35.98
CA LYS A 120 -10.69 -52.21 34.60
C LYS A 120 -11.50 -53.51 34.61
N ILE A 121 -12.75 -53.46 34.15
CA ILE A 121 -13.56 -54.65 33.92
C ILE A 121 -13.12 -55.24 32.58
N ILE A 122 -12.54 -56.44 32.60
CA ILE A 122 -12.22 -57.20 31.39
C ILE A 122 -13.32 -58.23 31.22
N ILE A 123 -14.08 -58.12 30.14
CA ILE A 123 -15.08 -59.12 29.75
C ILE A 123 -14.30 -60.22 29.01
N LYS A 124 -14.49 -61.47 29.44
CA LYS A 124 -13.79 -62.65 28.93
C LYS A 124 -14.51 -63.23 27.72
#